data_AF-W4K9E7-F1
#
_entry.id   AF-W4K9E7-F1
#
_cell.length_a   1.000
_cell.length_b   1.000
_cell.length_c   1.000
_cell.angle_alpha   90.00
_cell.angle_beta   90.00
_cell.angle_gamma   90.00
#
_symmetry.space_group_name_H-M   'P 1'
#
loop_
_entity.id
_entity.type
_entity.pdbx_description
1 polymer ?
#
loop_
_entity_poly.entity_id
_entity_poly.type
_entity_poly.pdbx_seq_one_letter_code
_entity_poly.pdbx_strand_id
1 'polypeptide(L)'
;MLPLGTLITGDNGPPILEVFIPRDTDVICNIIGVNRNPAIWGPEATTWRPERWLEPLPPSGSDARVPGVYSNMMTFVGGARACIGFKFSELEM
;
A
#
# COMPACT_ATOMS: atom_id res chain seq x y z
N MET A 1 -20.02 -4.32 1.37
CA MET A 1 -19.26 -4.26 0.12
C MET A 1 -17.98 -3.49 0.39
N LEU A 2 -16.83 -3.98 -0.07
CA LEU A 2 -15.54 -3.29 -0.01
C LEU A 2 -15.26 -2.71 -1.41
N PRO A 3 -15.18 -1.37 -1.57
CA PRO A 3 -14.83 -0.77 -2.85
C PRO A 3 -13.35 -1.04 -3.18
N LEU A 4 -13.07 -1.29 -4.45
CA LEU A 4 -11.72 -1.49 -4.98
C LEU A 4 -11.16 -0.17 -5.51
N GLY A 5 -9.88 0.08 -5.26
CA GLY A 5 -9.19 1.28 -5.77
C GLY A 5 -8.93 1.25 -7.29
N THR A 6 -8.89 0.04 -7.86
CA THR A 6 -8.73 -0.20 -9.30
C THR A 6 -9.71 -1.27 -9.75
N LEU A 7 -10.24 -1.13 -10.96
CA LEU A 7 -11.12 -2.13 -11.55
C LEU A 7 -10.39 -3.46 -11.71
N ILE A 8 -11.05 -4.56 -11.38
CA ILE A 8 -10.55 -5.92 -11.62
C ILE A 8 -11.38 -6.56 -12.73
N THR A 9 -10.72 -7.10 -13.75
CA THR A 9 -11.38 -7.87 -14.81
C THR A 9 -11.40 -9.35 -14.40
N GLY A 10 -12.59 -9.91 -14.24
CA GLY A 10 -12.76 -11.36 -14.05
C GLY A 10 -12.68 -12.10 -15.39
N ASP A 11 -12.57 -13.43 -15.34
CA ASP A 11 -12.29 -14.24 -16.53
C ASP A 11 -13.28 -14.06 -17.70
N ASN A 12 -14.56 -13.73 -17.43
CA ASN A 12 -15.59 -13.51 -18.45
C ASN A 12 -16.73 -12.58 -17.99
N GLY A 13 -16.44 -11.57 -17.16
CA GLY A 13 -17.46 -10.74 -16.50
C GLY A 13 -17.30 -9.23 -16.67
N PRO A 14 -18.32 -8.43 -16.31
CA PRO A 14 -18.18 -6.98 -16.21
C PRO A 14 -17.11 -6.62 -15.17
N PRO A 15 -16.51 -5.42 -15.26
CA PRO A 15 -15.51 -4.97 -14.30
C PRO A 15 -16.02 -5.03 -12.86
N ILE A 16 -15.21 -5.59 -11.97
CA ILE A 16 -15.51 -5.67 -10.54
C ILE A 16 -15.00 -4.38 -9.89
N LEU A 17 -15.92 -3.63 -9.29
CA LEU A 17 -15.65 -2.38 -8.57
C LEU A 17 -15.68 -2.56 -7.05
N GLU A 18 -16.35 -3.59 -6.57
CA GLU A 18 -16.50 -3.88 -5.15
C GLU A 18 -16.63 -5.37 -4.90
N VAL A 19 -16.21 -5.81 -3.72
CA VAL A 19 -16.26 -7.21 -3.31
C VAL A 19 -17.09 -7.32 -2.04
N PHE A 20 -18.02 -8.28 -2.03
CA PHE A 20 -18.70 -8.64 -0.79
C PHE A 20 -17.75 -9.43 0.11
N ILE A 21 -17.56 -8.95 1.34
CA ILE A 21 -16.77 -9.63 2.36
C ILE A 21 -17.73 -10.07 3.46
N PRO A 22 -18.00 -11.38 3.61
CA PRO A 22 -18.82 -11.89 4.71
C PRO A 22 -18.25 -11.50 6.07
N ARG A 23 -19.12 -11.48 7.08
CA ARG A 23 -18.69 -11.34 8.47
C ARG A 23 -17.66 -12.42 8.81
N ASP A 24 -16.68 -12.07 9.63
CA ASP A 24 -15.63 -12.96 10.14
C ASP A 24 -14.68 -13.52 9.05
N THR A 25 -14.62 -12.86 7.88
CA THR A 25 -13.61 -13.15 6.86
C THR A 25 -12.26 -12.59 7.28
N ASP A 26 -11.23 -13.45 7.34
CA ASP A 26 -9.86 -13.02 7.52
C ASP A 26 -9.34 -12.28 6.27
N VAL A 27 -8.75 -11.10 6.48
CA VAL A 27 -8.18 -10.27 5.42
C VAL A 27 -6.67 -10.15 5.63
N ILE A 28 -5.90 -10.62 4.65
CA ILE A 28 -4.44 -10.51 4.64
C ILE A 28 -4.04 -9.40 3.69
N CYS A 29 -3.43 -8.34 4.22
CA CYS A 29 -2.89 -7.25 3.41
C CYS A 29 -1.53 -7.64 2.83
N ASN A 30 -1.39 -7.57 1.50
CA ASN A 30 -0.11 -7.77 0.83
C ASN A 30 0.80 -6.52 0.97
N ILE A 31 1.43 -6.38 2.13
CA ILE A 31 2.32 -5.25 2.46
C ILE A 31 3.49 -5.14 1.47
N ILE A 32 4.10 -6.28 1.12
CA ILE A 32 5.22 -6.33 0.17
C ILE A 32 4.77 -5.82 -1.20
N GLY A 33 3.58 -6.25 -1.64
CA GLY A 33 2.99 -5.81 -2.90
C GLY A 33 2.83 -4.29 -2.96
N VAL A 34 2.30 -3.66 -1.91
CA VAL A 34 2.15 -2.19 -1.86
C VAL A 34 3.51 -1.50 -1.85
N ASN A 35 4.45 -1.96 -1.02
CA ASN A 35 5.78 -1.34 -0.88
C ASN A 35 6.69 -1.55 -2.10
N ARG A 36 6.32 -2.43 -3.04
CA ARG A 36 7.06 -2.70 -4.27
C ARG A 36 6.23 -2.48 -5.54
N ASN A 37 5.06 -1.85 -5.44
CA ASN A 37 4.18 -1.65 -6.58
C ASN A 37 4.78 -0.63 -7.55
N PRO A 38 5.08 -1.01 -8.82
CA PRO A 38 5.61 -0.07 -9.80
C PRO A 38 4.65 1.07 -10.16
N ALA A 39 3.34 0.88 -9.97
CA ALA A 39 2.37 1.94 -10.17
C ALA A 39 2.46 3.06 -9.11
N ILE A 40 3.02 2.75 -7.93
CA ILE A 40 3.24 3.73 -6.85
C ILE A 40 4.67 4.27 -6.92
N TRP A 41 5.64 3.35 -6.94
CA TRP A 41 7.06 3.66 -6.80
C TRP A 41 7.82 3.75 -8.13
N GLY A 42 7.14 3.63 -9.27
CA GLY A 42 7.75 3.66 -10.60
C GLY A 42 8.46 2.35 -10.99
N PRO A 43 9.04 2.28 -12.20
CA PRO A 43 9.60 1.04 -12.76
C PRO A 43 10.65 0.36 -11.88
N GLU A 44 11.43 1.15 -11.16
CA GLU A 44 12.52 0.70 -10.27
C GLU A 44 12.04 0.35 -8.84
N ALA A 45 10.77 -0.01 -8.66
CA ALA A 45 10.20 -0.30 -7.34
C ALA A 45 10.86 -1.48 -6.61
N THR A 46 11.50 -2.38 -7.34
CA THR A 46 12.20 -3.55 -6.81
C THR A 46 13.71 -3.34 -6.67
N THR A 47 14.23 -2.19 -7.10
CA THR A 47 15.65 -1.83 -7.03
C THR A 47 15.93 -1.09 -5.73
N TRP A 48 17.02 -1.46 -5.04
CA TRP A 48 17.52 -0.69 -3.90
C TRP A 48 18.06 0.67 -4.37
N ARG A 49 17.35 1.75 -4.04
CA ARG A 49 17.69 3.13 -4.43
C ARG A 49 17.43 4.09 -3.26
N PRO A 50 18.40 4.28 -2.35
CA PRO A 50 18.27 5.19 -1.20
C PRO A 50 17.92 6.63 -1.60
N GLU A 51 18.45 7.09 -2.74
CA GLU A 51 18.30 8.47 -3.23
C GLU A 51 16.84 8.83 -3.53
N ARG A 52 15.96 7.81 -3.68
CA ARG A 52 14.51 7.97 -3.86
C ARG A 52 13.86 8.86 -2.80
N TRP A 53 14.41 8.86 -1.59
CA TRP A 53 13.85 9.59 -0.45
C TRP A 53 14.49 10.96 -0.22
N LEU A 54 15.50 11.31 -1.03
CA LEU A 54 16.20 12.60 -0.95
C LEU A 54 15.54 13.67 -1.83
N GLU A 55 14.68 13.25 -2.77
CA GLU A 55 13.93 14.12 -3.67
C GLU A 55 12.42 14.02 -3.36
N PRO A 56 11.61 15.02 -3.74
CA PRO A 56 10.16 14.91 -3.66
C PRO A 56 9.66 13.67 -4.40
N LEU A 57 8.75 12.92 -3.76
CA LEU A 57 8.14 11.76 -4.40
C LEU A 57 7.37 12.19 -5.66
N PRO A 58 7.38 11.37 -6.72
CA PRO A 58 6.52 11.61 -7.87
C PRO A 58 5.04 11.58 -7.46
N PRO A 59 4.13 12.18 -8.25
CA PRO A 59 2.69 12.16 -7.97
C PRO A 59 2.14 10.74 -7.73
N SER A 60 2.66 9.74 -8.43
CA SER A 60 2.30 8.34 -8.25
C SER A 60 2.52 7.81 -6.83
N GLY A 61 3.50 8.36 -6.11
CA GLY A 61 3.83 8.01 -4.72
C GLY A 61 3.16 8.92 -3.70
N SER A 62 3.07 10.23 -3.98
CA SER A 62 2.42 11.19 -3.07
C SER A 62 0.91 11.02 -3.04
N ASP A 63 0.30 10.74 -4.19
CA ASP A 63 -1.16 10.69 -4.37
C ASP A 63 -1.70 9.26 -4.26
N ALA A 64 -0.84 8.28 -3.96
CA ALA A 64 -1.21 6.87 -3.83
C ALA A 64 -2.22 6.61 -2.70
N ARG A 65 -2.35 7.55 -1.75
CA ARG A 65 -3.25 7.46 -0.58
C ARG A 65 -3.10 6.14 0.18
N VAL A 66 -1.87 5.61 0.24
CA VAL A 66 -1.56 4.41 1.02
C VAL A 66 -1.80 4.74 2.50
N PRO A 67 -2.62 3.98 3.23
CA PRO A 67 -3.06 4.34 4.58
C PRO A 67 -1.98 4.13 5.66
N GLY A 68 -0.73 3.90 5.24
CA GLY A 68 0.39 3.62 6.11
C GLY A 68 0.75 4.81 7.01
N VAL A 69 1.13 4.54 8.25
CA VAL A 69 1.49 5.59 9.22
C VAL A 69 2.82 6.30 8.92
N TYR A 70 3.57 5.82 7.93
CA TYR A 70 4.89 6.34 7.59
C TYR A 70 5.10 6.39 6.08
N SER A 71 5.36 7.60 5.55
CA SER A 71 5.88 7.84 4.20
C SER A 71 5.19 7.07 3.07
N ASN A 72 3.85 6.99 3.09
CA ASN A 72 3.04 6.24 2.11
C ASN A 72 3.46 4.76 1.95
N MET A 73 4.06 4.15 2.98
CA MET A 73 4.47 2.75 3.04
C MET A 73 3.65 1.96 4.06
N MET A 74 3.40 0.68 3.78
CA MET A 74 2.65 -0.22 4.66
C MET A 74 3.54 -1.00 5.64
N THR A 75 4.82 -0.65 5.76
CA THR A 75 5.80 -1.35 6.63
C THR A 75 5.33 -1.41 8.08
N PHE A 76 4.70 -0.34 8.56
CA PHE A 76 4.14 -0.25 9.91
C PHE A 76 2.61 -0.34 9.93
N VAL A 77 1.99 -0.81 8.84
CA VAL A 77 0.54 -0.87 8.66
C VAL A 77 -0.09 0.53 8.81
N GLY A 78 -1.42 0.61 8.92
CA GLY A 78 -2.19 1.85 8.95
C GLY A 78 -3.42 1.76 9.84
N GLY A 79 -4.05 2.91 10.08
CA GLY A 79 -5.29 3.02 10.83
C GLY A 79 -5.20 2.51 12.28
N ALA A 80 -6.31 1.98 12.81
CA ALA A 80 -6.41 1.54 14.20
C ALA A 80 -5.53 0.33 14.57
N ARG A 81 -4.91 -0.33 13.58
CA ARG A 81 -4.00 -1.47 13.77
C ARG A 81 -2.56 -1.17 13.32
N ALA A 82 -2.21 0.11 13.20
CA ALA A 82 -0.83 0.51 12.96
C ALA A 82 0.10 -0.02 14.05
N CYS A 83 1.34 -0.31 13.69
CA CYS A 83 2.36 -0.78 14.62
C CYS A 83 2.58 0.26 15.73
N ILE A 84 2.27 -0.11 16.98
CA ILE A 84 2.45 0.79 18.14
C ILE A 84 3.91 1.17 18.37
N GLY A 85 4.85 0.33 17.92
CA GLY A 85 6.29 0.54 18.06
C GLY A 85 6.93 1.36 16.94
N PHE A 86 6.18 1.85 15.94
CA PHE A 86 6.80 2.41 14.73
C PHE A 86 7.73 3.60 15.02
N LYS A 87 7.37 4.47 15.97
CA LYS A 87 8.21 5.61 16.37
C LYS A 87 9.48 5.19 17.08
N PHE A 88 9.41 4.13 17.89
CA PHE A 88 10.60 3.57 18.51
C PHE A 88 11.52 2.98 17.44
N SER A 89 10.99 2.17 16.53
CA SER A 89 11.78 1.61 15.42
C SER A 89 12.37 2.68 14.50
N GLU A 90 11.67 3.79 14.24
CA GLU A 90 12.18 4.93 13.47
C GLU A 90 13.36 5.63 14.16
N LEU A 91 13.37 5.69 15.50
CA LEU A 91 14.46 6.32 16.26
C LEU A 91 15.69 5.43 16.40
N GLU A 92 15.52 4.11 16.43
CA GLU A 92 16.60 3.14 16.63
C GLU A 92 17.39 2.82 15.34
N MET A 93 16.84 3.13 14.17
CA MET A 93 17.45 2.89 12.85
C MET A 93 18.15 4.12 12.30
#